data_AF-A0AAV5GP50-F1
#
_entry.id   AF-A0AAV5GP50-F1
#
_cell.length_a   1.000
_cell.length_b   1.000
_cell.length_c   1.000
_cell.angle_alpha   90.00
_cell.angle_beta   90.00
_cell.angle_gamma   90.00
#
_symmetry.space_group_name_H-M   'P 1'
#
loop_
_entity.id
_entity.type
_entity.pdbx_description
1 polymer ?
#
loop_
_entity_poly.entity_id
_entity_poly.type
_entity_poly.pdbx_seq_one_letter_code
_entity_poly.pdbx_strand_id
1 'polypeptide(L)'
;MEGLRSRAVALKRAVTTKEGFKQERTWTSWHYGAMWAAYGLSTGVWALGSSMIAAGLTAGQAVGVVFVAHMLGSIVIVINSRGGATYHVGYSVYQRASFGMFGSFIPILIRSATGLIWIGVQTYQGGMFTAVMLRCIFGHRWHDIANTIPKSSGITTKNLVGTIIFFVLTLPLLAMKIHKLRHLWVFKLCILPLAVIPFFAWTVSLAPNTGTNLFPGGGNLTGSALAWTFLRCVNSAMGKTSPSQQNAPDVSRYAVSRSAPQLSQLVVLPVINTAVACFGIFSTASTAKAWNLKAPIWNPWLLCDAILDRYWSPGARTAIFLVSICWTFSIVVSNIAVNILPFGADMSALSPRYININRGQYVGYCLGLVVQPWYILASASSFMAFLSGYSLFLAAVVGISATDYFWRKGNLHVPSLYTNAPGSAYRYSYGTHWRAMAAFVLSIFPTLPGFAGTFPGNKVALGWTHLYYISWLYCIVSSSLIYLFFLVVVPPKNLSGPRAAKYEQWADEQQALLDGDVTVDQVVGPGKGVDDEEKGKEACGDVLPVV
;
A
#
# COMPACT_ATOMS: atom_id res chain seq x y z
N MET A 1 4.20 39.41 0.32
CA MET A 1 2.78 39.05 0.56
C MET A 1 2.06 38.50 -0.68
N GLU A 2 2.50 38.76 -1.91
CA GLU A 2 1.92 38.17 -3.14
C GLU A 2 2.07 36.64 -3.24
N GLY A 3 3.15 36.07 -2.68
CA GLY A 3 3.33 34.61 -2.61
C GLY A 3 2.32 33.87 -1.74
N LEU A 4 1.68 34.54 -0.77
CA LEU A 4 0.61 33.98 0.06
C LEU A 4 -0.75 34.03 -0.66
N ARG A 5 -1.00 35.07 -1.45
CA ARG A 5 -2.19 35.15 -2.32
C ARG A 5 -2.16 34.09 -3.43
N SER A 6 -1.00 33.83 -4.03
CA SER A 6 -0.80 32.73 -4.99
C SER A 6 -1.08 31.33 -4.38
N ARG A 7 -0.72 31.13 -3.10
CA ARG A 7 -1.02 29.89 -2.35
C ARG A 7 -2.51 29.70 -2.11
N ALA A 8 -3.23 30.78 -1.81
CA ALA A 8 -4.70 30.76 -1.70
C ALA A 8 -5.39 30.57 -3.06
N VAL A 9 -4.81 31.03 -4.17
CA VAL A 9 -5.36 30.83 -5.53
C VAL A 9 -5.18 29.39 -6.03
N ALA A 10 -4.04 28.74 -5.73
CA ALA A 10 -3.82 27.34 -6.04
C ALA A 10 -4.67 26.40 -5.16
N LEU A 11 -4.86 26.73 -3.87
CA LEU A 11 -5.84 26.06 -3.00
C LEU A 11 -7.27 26.33 -3.46
N LYS A 12 -7.59 27.57 -3.90
CA LYS A 12 -8.89 27.91 -4.51
C LYS A 12 -9.18 26.97 -5.66
N ARG A 13 -8.25 26.69 -6.57
CA ARG A 13 -8.51 25.77 -7.69
C ARG A 13 -8.77 24.31 -7.28
N ALA A 14 -8.30 23.87 -6.12
CA ALA A 14 -8.65 22.56 -5.57
C ALA A 14 -10.00 22.57 -4.83
N VAL A 15 -10.52 23.74 -4.46
CA VAL A 15 -11.74 23.94 -3.65
C VAL A 15 -12.88 24.60 -4.44
N THR A 16 -12.64 25.12 -5.66
CA THR A 16 -13.62 25.85 -6.50
C THR A 16 -13.98 25.10 -7.79
N THR A 17 -14.44 23.87 -7.66
CA THR A 17 -15.41 23.31 -8.63
C THR A 17 -16.65 22.97 -7.84
N LYS A 18 -17.59 23.92 -7.80
CA LYS A 18 -18.89 23.87 -7.09
C LYS A 18 -19.78 22.65 -7.44
N GLU A 19 -19.39 21.84 -8.43
CA GLU A 19 -20.19 20.70 -8.91
C GLU A 19 -19.47 19.33 -8.80
N GLY A 20 -18.22 19.28 -8.30
CA GLY A 20 -17.36 18.09 -8.46
C GLY A 20 -17.34 17.08 -7.31
N PHE A 21 -17.34 17.52 -6.04
CA PHE A 21 -16.95 16.62 -4.94
C PHE A 21 -17.99 15.54 -4.64
N LYS A 22 -19.28 15.87 -4.63
CA LYS A 22 -20.35 14.88 -4.43
C LYS A 22 -20.49 13.93 -5.63
N GLN A 23 -20.29 14.44 -6.84
CA GLN A 23 -20.38 13.63 -8.08
C GLN A 23 -19.23 12.63 -8.22
N GLU A 24 -18.08 12.89 -7.59
CA GLU A 24 -16.95 11.96 -7.56
C GLU A 24 -17.15 10.78 -6.58
N ARG A 25 -18.09 10.89 -5.61
CA ARG A 25 -18.40 9.84 -4.63
C ARG A 25 -19.27 8.76 -5.24
N THR A 26 -18.65 7.89 -6.02
CA THR A 26 -19.35 6.84 -6.80
C THR A 26 -19.11 5.42 -6.28
N TRP A 27 -18.24 5.25 -5.28
CA TRP A 27 -17.79 3.93 -4.84
C TRP A 27 -18.70 3.33 -3.79
N THR A 28 -19.46 2.33 -4.20
CA THR A 28 -20.25 1.45 -3.32
C THR A 28 -19.41 0.30 -2.78
N SER A 29 -19.94 -0.47 -1.82
CA SER A 29 -19.29 -1.66 -1.25
C SER A 29 -18.82 -2.66 -2.30
N TRP A 30 -19.54 -2.77 -3.42
CA TRP A 30 -19.15 -3.63 -4.55
C TRP A 30 -17.84 -3.18 -5.20
N HIS A 31 -17.65 -1.87 -5.38
CA HIS A 31 -16.44 -1.32 -6.00
C HIS A 31 -15.20 -1.58 -5.13
N TYR A 32 -15.34 -1.47 -3.80
CA TYR A 32 -14.28 -1.84 -2.87
C TYR A 32 -13.93 -3.34 -2.94
N GLY A 33 -14.94 -4.21 -3.01
CA GLY A 33 -14.72 -5.65 -3.19
C GLY A 33 -14.00 -5.97 -4.51
N ALA A 34 -14.46 -5.39 -5.62
CA ALA A 34 -13.85 -5.56 -6.93
C ALA A 34 -12.41 -5.02 -6.98
N MET A 35 -12.13 -3.91 -6.31
CA MET A 35 -10.77 -3.37 -6.18
C MET A 35 -9.84 -4.36 -5.47
N TRP A 36 -10.28 -4.96 -4.36
CA TRP A 36 -9.47 -5.94 -3.64
C TRP A 36 -9.29 -7.23 -4.43
N ALA A 37 -10.30 -7.65 -5.20
CA ALA A 37 -10.15 -8.75 -6.15
C ALA A 37 -9.08 -8.45 -7.21
N ALA A 38 -9.09 -7.23 -7.76
CA ALA A 38 -8.10 -6.79 -8.74
C ALA A 38 -6.70 -6.65 -8.13
N TYR A 39 -6.60 -6.20 -6.87
CA TYR A 39 -5.35 -6.15 -6.12
C TYR A 39 -4.77 -7.55 -5.87
N GLY A 40 -5.65 -8.48 -5.48
CA GLY A 40 -5.35 -9.88 -5.23
C GLY A 40 -4.73 -10.56 -6.45
N LEU A 41 -5.39 -10.43 -7.61
CA LEU A 41 -4.89 -10.91 -8.91
C LEU A 41 -3.70 -10.07 -9.41
N SER A 42 -2.55 -10.26 -8.77
CA SER A 42 -1.30 -9.61 -9.10
C SER A 42 -0.10 -10.54 -8.86
N THR A 43 1.00 -10.27 -9.58
CA THR A 43 2.28 -10.95 -9.40
C THR A 43 2.84 -10.81 -8.00
N GLY A 44 2.53 -9.69 -7.32
CA GLY A 44 2.95 -9.46 -5.95
C GLY A 44 2.34 -10.45 -4.96
N VAL A 45 1.04 -10.79 -5.10
CA VAL A 45 0.38 -11.76 -4.21
C VAL A 45 0.79 -13.19 -4.54
N TRP A 46 0.97 -13.50 -5.82
CA TRP A 46 1.56 -14.77 -6.26
C TRP A 46 2.95 -14.96 -5.64
N ALA A 47 3.86 -14.02 -5.86
CA ALA A 47 5.23 -14.08 -5.37
C ALA A 47 5.30 -14.09 -3.83
N LEU A 48 4.39 -13.38 -3.15
CA LEU A 48 4.27 -13.44 -1.70
C LEU A 48 3.97 -14.86 -1.22
N GLY A 49 2.94 -15.52 -1.77
CA GLY A 49 2.61 -16.90 -1.41
C GLY A 49 3.75 -17.88 -1.75
N SER A 50 4.30 -17.78 -2.96
CA SER A 50 5.42 -18.61 -3.42
C SER A 50 6.68 -18.46 -2.56
N SER A 51 6.97 -17.25 -2.08
CA SER A 51 8.14 -16.98 -1.24
C SER A 51 8.07 -17.69 0.13
N MET A 52 6.87 -18.01 0.63
CA MET A 52 6.68 -18.75 1.88
C MET A 52 7.09 -20.21 1.75
N ILE A 53 6.85 -20.83 0.59
CA ILE A 53 7.37 -22.16 0.27
C ILE A 53 8.89 -22.14 0.21
N ALA A 54 9.47 -21.12 -0.43
CA ALA A 54 10.92 -20.92 -0.46
C ALA A 54 11.52 -20.64 0.93
N ALA A 55 10.71 -20.15 1.88
CA ALA A 55 11.10 -19.95 3.28
C ALA A 55 11.08 -21.25 4.12
N GLY A 56 10.64 -22.38 3.55
CA GLY A 56 10.61 -23.68 4.23
C GLY A 56 9.32 -23.96 5.01
N LEU A 57 8.21 -23.29 4.67
CA LEU A 57 6.88 -23.61 5.18
C LEU A 57 6.16 -24.61 4.26
N THR A 58 5.32 -25.46 4.87
CA THR A 58 4.41 -26.32 4.09
C THR A 58 3.35 -25.49 3.38
N ALA A 59 2.74 -26.04 2.32
CA ALA A 59 1.67 -25.35 1.60
C ALA A 59 0.49 -24.95 2.52
N GLY A 60 0.07 -25.84 3.43
CA GLY A 60 -0.97 -25.52 4.41
C GLY A 60 -0.56 -24.41 5.40
N GLN A 61 0.67 -24.45 5.89
CA GLN A 61 1.20 -23.40 6.78
C GLN A 61 1.28 -22.05 6.05
N ALA A 62 1.75 -22.04 4.79
CA ALA A 62 1.82 -20.84 3.97
C ALA A 62 0.42 -20.23 3.74
N VAL A 63 -0.60 -21.04 3.44
CA VAL A 63 -1.99 -20.56 3.32
C VAL A 63 -2.46 -19.93 4.64
N GLY A 64 -2.19 -20.58 5.77
CA GLY A 64 -2.50 -20.04 7.10
C GLY A 64 -1.83 -18.69 7.38
N VAL A 65 -0.54 -18.55 7.05
CA VAL A 65 0.20 -17.28 7.16
C VAL A 65 -0.45 -16.19 6.33
N VAL A 66 -0.73 -16.47 5.05
CA VAL A 66 -1.33 -15.50 4.13
C VAL A 66 -2.70 -15.05 4.64
N PHE A 67 -3.53 -15.98 5.10
CA PHE A 67 -4.86 -15.67 5.60
C PHE A 67 -4.80 -14.79 6.86
N VAL A 68 -3.97 -15.15 7.83
CA VAL A 68 -3.78 -14.36 9.06
C VAL A 68 -3.27 -12.96 8.76
N ALA A 69 -2.26 -12.84 7.89
CA ALA A 69 -1.74 -11.53 7.49
C ALA A 69 -2.81 -10.68 6.79
N HIS A 70 -3.52 -11.23 5.81
CA HIS A 70 -4.54 -10.44 5.13
C HIS A 70 -5.73 -10.08 6.03
N MET A 71 -6.11 -10.95 6.98
CA MET A 71 -7.12 -10.64 8.00
C MET A 71 -6.70 -9.49 8.90
N LEU A 72 -5.48 -9.53 9.44
CA LEU A 72 -4.94 -8.42 10.23
C LEU A 72 -4.86 -7.12 9.42
N GLY A 73 -4.46 -7.23 8.15
CA GLY A 73 -4.39 -6.10 7.24
C GLY A 73 -5.75 -5.50 6.90
N SER A 74 -6.79 -6.32 6.73
CA SER A 74 -8.14 -5.84 6.42
C SER A 74 -8.77 -5.10 7.59
N ILE A 75 -8.54 -5.56 8.83
CA ILE A 75 -8.96 -4.85 10.05
C ILE A 75 -8.38 -3.44 10.06
N VAL A 76 -7.07 -3.31 9.83
CA VAL A 76 -6.40 -2.00 9.85
C VAL A 76 -6.83 -1.11 8.68
N ILE A 77 -7.03 -1.67 7.49
CA ILE A 77 -7.60 -0.93 6.35
C ILE A 77 -8.97 -0.37 6.71
N VAL A 78 -9.87 -1.15 7.30
CA VAL A 78 -11.22 -0.70 7.64
C VAL A 78 -11.19 0.43 8.68
N ILE A 79 -10.35 0.28 9.71
CA ILE A 79 -10.10 1.30 10.74
C ILE A 79 -9.64 2.62 10.09
N ASN A 80 -8.61 2.56 9.24
CA ASN A 80 -8.03 3.75 8.63
C ASN A 80 -8.87 4.32 7.47
N SER A 81 -9.71 3.49 6.83
CA SER A 81 -10.66 3.92 5.78
C SER A 81 -11.78 4.80 6.34
N ARG A 82 -12.16 4.66 7.62
CA ARG A 82 -13.30 5.39 8.20
C ARG A 82 -13.14 6.90 8.08
N GLY A 83 -11.98 7.44 8.44
CA GLY A 83 -11.71 8.88 8.36
C GLY A 83 -11.84 9.44 6.94
N GLY A 84 -11.27 8.74 5.94
CA GLY A 84 -11.41 9.14 4.55
C GLY A 84 -12.84 9.04 4.02
N ALA A 85 -13.60 8.02 4.44
CA ALA A 85 -15.00 7.84 4.03
C ALA A 85 -15.96 8.85 4.68
N THR A 86 -15.62 9.34 5.87
CA THR A 86 -16.42 10.32 6.61
C THR A 86 -16.16 11.75 6.14
N TYR A 87 -14.90 12.13 5.92
CA TYR A 87 -14.52 13.52 5.63
C TYR A 87 -14.10 13.75 4.17
N HIS A 88 -14.07 12.73 3.33
CA HIS A 88 -13.69 12.81 1.92
C HIS A 88 -12.31 13.45 1.67
N VAL A 89 -11.39 13.31 2.64
CA VAL A 89 -10.00 13.81 2.55
C VAL A 89 -9.03 12.67 2.23
N GLY A 90 -8.05 12.96 1.38
CA GLY A 90 -6.97 12.03 1.05
C GLY A 90 -5.96 11.85 2.20
N TYR A 91 -5.12 10.83 2.07
CA TYR A 91 -4.14 10.41 3.07
C TYR A 91 -3.22 11.55 3.51
N SER A 92 -2.60 12.25 2.55
CA SER A 92 -1.68 13.35 2.84
C SER A 92 -2.29 14.48 3.70
N VAL A 93 -3.57 14.79 3.49
CA VAL A 93 -4.29 15.79 4.30
C VAL A 93 -4.71 15.21 5.63
N TYR A 94 -5.18 13.95 5.63
CA TYR A 94 -5.60 13.24 6.84
C TYR A 94 -4.48 13.16 7.89
N GLN A 95 -3.23 12.93 7.47
CA GLN A 95 -2.07 12.89 8.38
C GLN A 95 -1.81 14.19 9.14
N ARG A 96 -2.30 15.34 8.65
CA ARG A 96 -2.15 16.63 9.34
C ARG A 96 -2.92 16.69 10.65
N ALA A 97 -4.01 15.92 10.76
CA ALA A 97 -4.77 15.82 12.00
C ALA A 97 -3.89 15.31 13.14
N SER A 98 -3.13 14.24 12.90
CA SER A 98 -2.38 13.53 13.94
C SER A 98 -0.95 14.03 14.13
N PHE A 99 -0.25 14.38 13.04
CA PHE A 99 1.15 14.82 13.07
C PHE A 99 1.35 16.34 12.98
N GLY A 100 0.30 17.09 12.65
CA GLY A 100 0.38 18.53 12.38
C GLY A 100 0.79 18.85 10.93
N MET A 101 0.67 20.13 10.55
CA MET A 101 0.87 20.61 9.18
C MET A 101 2.26 20.29 8.58
N PHE A 102 3.33 20.46 9.34
CA PHE A 102 4.70 20.15 8.91
C PHE A 102 5.14 18.76 9.38
N GLY A 103 4.68 18.32 10.55
CA GLY A 103 4.96 16.97 11.04
C GLY A 103 4.42 15.89 10.12
N SER A 104 3.32 16.13 9.39
CA SER A 104 2.77 15.19 8.41
C SER A 104 3.70 14.91 7.22
N PHE A 105 4.74 15.72 6.97
CA PHE A 105 5.68 15.42 5.90
C PHE A 105 6.46 14.12 6.13
N ILE A 106 6.72 13.74 7.38
CA ILE A 106 7.40 12.49 7.71
C ILE A 106 6.61 11.26 7.25
N PRO A 107 5.33 11.06 7.67
CA PRO A 107 4.54 9.93 7.20
C PRO A 107 4.34 9.95 5.68
N ILE A 108 4.15 11.12 5.05
CA ILE A 108 4.01 11.25 3.59
C ILE A 108 5.30 10.85 2.86
N LEU A 109 6.47 11.25 3.36
CA LEU A 109 7.76 10.86 2.77
C LEU A 109 8.01 9.36 2.87
N ILE A 110 7.72 8.74 4.02
CA ILE A 110 7.85 7.29 4.21
C ILE A 110 6.93 6.54 3.23
N ARG A 111 5.68 7.00 3.08
CA ARG A 111 4.73 6.43 2.12
C ARG A 111 5.19 6.61 0.67
N SER A 112 5.73 7.77 0.34
CA SER A 112 6.26 8.11 -1.00
C SER A 112 7.47 7.24 -1.34
N ALA A 113 8.41 7.08 -0.41
CA ALA A 113 9.59 6.22 -0.59
C ALA A 113 9.17 4.76 -0.85
N THR A 114 8.21 4.25 -0.08
CA THR A 114 7.68 2.90 -0.29
C THR A 114 6.98 2.77 -1.64
N GLY A 115 6.16 3.76 -2.01
CA GLY A 115 5.52 3.83 -3.33
C GLY A 115 6.54 3.80 -4.46
N LEU A 116 7.60 4.59 -4.36
CA LEU A 116 8.68 4.66 -5.34
C LEU A 116 9.37 3.30 -5.57
N ILE A 117 9.67 2.58 -4.49
CA ILE A 117 10.29 1.26 -4.60
C ILE A 117 9.33 0.27 -5.28
N TRP A 118 8.04 0.30 -4.92
CA TRP A 118 7.04 -0.55 -5.57
C TRP A 118 6.82 -0.22 -7.05
N ILE A 119 6.95 1.06 -7.43
CA ILE A 119 6.98 1.46 -8.85
C ILE A 119 8.10 0.71 -9.56
N GLY A 120 9.32 0.76 -9.02
CA GLY A 120 10.48 0.04 -9.57
C GLY A 120 10.27 -1.47 -9.63
N VAL A 121 9.85 -2.08 -8.52
CA VAL A 121 9.60 -3.54 -8.42
C VAL A 121 8.63 -4.00 -9.51
N GLN A 122 7.51 -3.32 -9.68
CA GLN A 122 6.53 -3.66 -10.71
C GLN A 122 7.06 -3.40 -12.13
N THR A 123 7.79 -2.30 -12.35
CA THR A 123 8.40 -2.02 -13.66
C THR A 123 9.40 -3.11 -14.07
N TYR A 124 10.21 -3.59 -13.12
CA TYR A 124 11.12 -4.69 -13.37
C TYR A 124 10.38 -6.01 -13.62
N GLN A 125 9.36 -6.34 -12.83
CA GLN A 125 8.53 -7.53 -13.07
C GLN A 125 7.91 -7.52 -14.46
N GLY A 126 7.36 -6.38 -14.90
CA GLY A 126 6.82 -6.21 -16.26
C GLY A 126 7.89 -6.41 -17.32
N GLY A 127 9.10 -5.93 -17.06
CA GLY A 127 10.29 -6.17 -17.88
C GLY A 127 10.67 -7.65 -18.01
N MET A 128 10.57 -8.42 -16.93
CA MET A 128 10.89 -9.85 -16.96
C MET A 128 9.89 -10.63 -17.79
N PHE A 129 8.58 -10.35 -17.68
CA PHE A 129 7.59 -10.96 -18.56
C PHE A 129 7.75 -10.51 -20.02
N THR A 130 8.17 -9.27 -20.25
CA THR A 130 8.52 -8.79 -21.59
C THR A 130 9.70 -9.58 -22.16
N ALA A 131 10.73 -9.86 -21.35
CA ALA A 131 11.86 -10.71 -21.77
C ALA A 131 11.41 -12.15 -22.08
N VAL A 132 10.48 -12.72 -21.30
CA VAL A 132 9.89 -14.04 -21.58
C VAL A 132 9.08 -14.01 -22.90
N MET A 133 8.30 -12.96 -23.15
CA MET A 133 7.59 -12.79 -24.42
C MET A 133 8.55 -12.76 -25.61
N LEU A 134 9.65 -12.01 -25.50
CA LEU A 134 10.68 -11.93 -26.54
C LEU A 134 11.36 -13.29 -26.76
N ARG A 135 11.56 -14.07 -25.70
CA ARG A 135 12.01 -15.47 -25.80
C ARG A 135 11.02 -16.33 -26.58
N CYS A 136 9.72 -16.18 -26.32
CA CYS A 136 8.68 -16.92 -27.05
C CYS A 136 8.65 -16.55 -28.54
N ILE A 137 8.91 -15.29 -28.92
CA ILE A 137 8.90 -14.81 -30.31
C ILE A 137 10.19 -15.23 -31.03
N PHE A 138 11.34 -14.82 -30.51
CA PHE A 138 12.64 -14.92 -31.19
C PHE A 138 13.40 -16.20 -30.89
N GLY A 139 12.94 -17.02 -29.95
CA GLY A 139 13.54 -18.30 -29.62
C GLY A 139 14.91 -18.18 -28.97
N HIS A 140 15.79 -19.12 -29.29
CA HIS A 140 17.16 -19.21 -28.78
C HIS A 140 17.99 -17.94 -29.04
N ARG A 141 17.74 -17.23 -30.15
CA ARG A 141 18.43 -15.97 -30.48
C ARG A 141 18.28 -14.90 -29.39
N TRP A 142 17.15 -14.89 -28.68
CA TRP A 142 16.96 -14.01 -27.53
C TRP A 142 17.47 -14.62 -26.23
N HIS A 143 17.27 -15.93 -26.05
CA HIS A 143 17.67 -16.63 -24.83
C HIS A 143 19.19 -16.60 -24.59
N ASP A 144 19.96 -16.75 -25.68
CA ASP A 144 21.41 -16.95 -25.68
C ASP A 144 22.20 -15.66 -25.97
N ILE A 145 21.58 -14.50 -25.81
CA ILE A 145 22.27 -13.20 -25.93
C ILE A 145 23.43 -13.14 -24.93
N ALA A 146 24.63 -12.84 -25.45
CA ALA A 146 25.83 -12.68 -24.64
C ALA A 146 25.62 -11.57 -23.59
N ASN A 147 25.88 -11.90 -22.33
CA ASN A 147 25.74 -10.94 -21.25
C ASN A 147 26.95 -10.00 -21.20
N THR A 148 26.75 -8.74 -21.54
CA THR A 148 27.78 -7.67 -21.52
C THR A 148 27.84 -6.93 -20.18
N ILE A 149 26.86 -7.15 -19.30
CA ILE A 149 26.75 -6.50 -17.99
C ILE A 149 27.54 -7.29 -16.94
N PRO A 150 28.35 -6.63 -16.09
CA PRO A 150 29.04 -7.29 -14.98
C PRO A 150 28.08 -8.07 -14.06
N LYS A 151 28.51 -9.24 -13.58
CA LYS A 151 27.71 -10.06 -12.65
C LYS A 151 27.35 -9.31 -11.35
N SER A 152 28.17 -8.35 -10.93
CA SER A 152 27.92 -7.50 -9.75
C SER A 152 26.67 -6.61 -9.89
N SER A 153 26.24 -6.30 -11.11
CA SER A 153 25.07 -5.46 -11.37
C SER A 153 23.73 -6.16 -11.09
N GLY A 154 23.71 -7.47 -10.83
CA GLY A 154 22.51 -8.20 -10.41
C GLY A 154 21.43 -8.38 -11.49
N ILE A 155 21.72 -8.02 -12.75
CA ILE A 155 20.81 -8.13 -13.89
C ILE A 155 21.58 -8.59 -15.14
N THR A 156 20.91 -9.32 -16.02
CA THR A 156 21.47 -9.76 -17.32
C THR A 156 21.07 -8.80 -18.44
N THR A 157 21.83 -8.81 -19.53
CA THR A 157 21.57 -7.95 -20.71
C THR A 157 20.15 -8.15 -21.25
N LYS A 158 19.71 -9.41 -21.44
CA LYS A 158 18.34 -9.74 -21.91
C LYS A 158 17.26 -9.19 -20.98
N ASN A 159 17.47 -9.30 -19.66
CA ASN A 159 16.51 -8.85 -18.67
C ASN A 159 16.44 -7.32 -18.60
N LEU A 160 17.59 -6.64 -18.68
CA LEU A 160 17.63 -5.17 -18.74
C LEU A 160 16.92 -4.65 -19.99
N VAL A 161 17.19 -5.22 -21.16
CA VAL A 161 16.53 -4.82 -22.42
C VAL A 161 15.01 -5.04 -22.30
N GLY A 162 14.56 -6.17 -21.75
CA GLY A 162 13.14 -6.41 -21.46
C GLY A 162 12.53 -5.34 -20.55
N THR A 163 13.23 -4.95 -19.48
CA THR A 163 12.80 -3.85 -18.58
C THR A 163 12.75 -2.50 -19.27
N ILE A 164 13.73 -2.16 -20.12
CA ILE A 164 13.73 -0.90 -20.86
C ILE A 164 12.59 -0.86 -21.89
N ILE A 165 12.34 -1.96 -22.61
CA ILE A 165 11.21 -2.05 -23.54
C ILE A 165 9.90 -1.84 -22.79
N PHE A 166 9.69 -2.55 -21.67
CA PHE A 166 8.51 -2.36 -20.83
C PHE A 166 8.38 -0.90 -20.36
N PHE A 167 9.46 -0.31 -19.86
CA PHE A 167 9.49 1.08 -19.39
C PHE A 167 9.10 2.08 -20.48
N VAL A 168 9.66 1.95 -21.69
CA VAL A 168 9.37 2.85 -22.81
C VAL A 168 7.92 2.68 -23.30
N LEU A 169 7.43 1.45 -23.42
CA LEU A 169 6.06 1.18 -23.89
C LEU A 169 4.98 1.67 -22.91
N THR A 170 5.32 1.77 -21.63
CA THR A 170 4.38 2.17 -20.57
C THR A 170 4.43 3.64 -20.22
N LEU A 171 5.50 4.36 -20.57
CA LEU A 171 5.62 5.81 -20.38
C LEU A 171 4.42 6.61 -20.94
N PRO A 172 3.96 6.39 -22.19
CA PRO A 172 2.82 7.12 -22.73
C PRO A 172 1.52 6.87 -21.96
N LEU A 173 1.39 5.69 -21.36
CA LEU A 173 0.19 5.28 -20.61
C LEU A 173 0.04 6.09 -19.31
N LEU A 174 1.12 6.70 -18.80
CA LEU A 174 1.07 7.60 -17.64
C LEU A 174 0.33 8.91 -17.93
N ALA A 175 0.22 9.31 -19.20
CA ALA A 175 -0.54 10.49 -19.60
C ALA A 175 -2.06 10.27 -19.53
N MET A 176 -2.52 9.02 -19.38
CA MET A 176 -3.94 8.71 -19.37
C MET A 176 -4.63 9.28 -18.14
N LYS A 177 -5.77 9.95 -18.35
CA LYS A 177 -6.59 10.50 -17.28
C LYS A 177 -7.19 9.38 -16.43
N ILE A 178 -7.24 9.61 -15.11
CA ILE A 178 -7.64 8.64 -14.07
C ILE A 178 -9.00 7.99 -14.36
N HIS A 179 -10.00 8.77 -14.81
CA HIS A 179 -11.34 8.26 -15.10
C HIS A 179 -11.38 7.21 -16.22
N LYS A 180 -10.42 7.24 -17.16
CA LYS A 180 -10.33 6.23 -18.24
C LYS A 180 -9.69 4.92 -17.77
N LEU A 181 -8.92 4.95 -16.66
CA LEU A 181 -8.24 3.76 -16.13
C LEU A 181 -9.23 2.69 -15.65
N ARG A 182 -10.46 3.07 -15.26
CA ARG A 182 -11.52 2.14 -14.84
C ARG A 182 -11.78 1.02 -15.86
N HIS A 183 -11.76 1.34 -17.16
CA HIS A 183 -11.99 0.34 -18.20
C HIS A 183 -10.86 -0.68 -18.29
N LEU A 184 -9.61 -0.24 -18.06
CA LEU A 184 -8.46 -1.13 -18.02
C LEU A 184 -8.52 -2.10 -16.83
N TRP A 185 -9.11 -1.68 -15.71
CA TRP A 185 -9.28 -2.53 -14.52
C TRP A 185 -10.31 -3.62 -14.77
N VAL A 186 -11.45 -3.28 -15.36
CA VAL A 186 -12.49 -4.26 -15.71
C VAL A 186 -11.93 -5.27 -16.72
N PHE A 187 -11.23 -4.78 -17.74
CA PHE A 187 -10.60 -5.65 -18.73
C PHE A 187 -9.53 -6.58 -18.11
N LYS A 188 -8.72 -6.06 -17.18
CA LYS A 188 -7.78 -6.86 -16.39
C LYS A 188 -8.50 -7.99 -15.63
N LEU A 189 -9.62 -7.68 -14.97
CA LEU A 189 -10.38 -8.66 -14.20
C LEU A 189 -10.96 -9.78 -15.06
N CYS A 190 -11.30 -9.50 -16.33
CA CYS A 190 -11.80 -10.52 -17.25
C CYS A 190 -10.67 -11.40 -17.81
N ILE A 191 -9.55 -10.80 -18.24
CA ILE A 191 -8.50 -11.52 -18.96
C ILE A 191 -7.56 -12.28 -18.04
N LEU A 192 -7.19 -11.69 -16.91
CA LEU A 192 -6.13 -12.25 -16.08
C LEU A 192 -6.47 -13.65 -15.52
N PRO A 193 -7.69 -13.92 -15.03
CA PRO A 193 -8.07 -15.28 -14.63
C PRO A 193 -7.95 -16.31 -15.75
N LEU A 194 -8.26 -15.93 -16.99
CA LEU A 194 -8.16 -16.80 -18.17
C LEU A 194 -6.71 -17.21 -18.48
N ALA A 195 -5.73 -16.42 -18.08
CA ALA A 195 -4.32 -16.78 -18.20
C ALA A 195 -3.79 -17.51 -16.96
N VAL A 196 -4.14 -17.01 -15.77
CA VAL A 196 -3.56 -17.47 -14.50
C VAL A 196 -4.11 -18.84 -14.09
N ILE A 197 -5.41 -19.11 -14.28
CA ILE A 197 -6.02 -20.39 -13.88
C ILE A 197 -5.49 -21.56 -14.74
N PRO A 198 -5.43 -21.47 -16.08
CA PRO A 198 -4.82 -22.54 -16.89
C PRO A 198 -3.34 -22.72 -16.62
N PHE A 199 -2.60 -21.62 -16.40
CA PHE A 199 -1.19 -21.69 -16.03
C PHE A 199 -0.99 -22.42 -14.70
N PHE A 200 -1.82 -22.08 -13.70
CA PHE A 200 -1.87 -22.78 -12.42
C PHE A 200 -2.17 -24.28 -12.61
N ALA A 201 -3.22 -24.62 -13.35
CA ALA A 201 -3.61 -26.00 -13.62
C ALA A 201 -2.48 -26.81 -14.28
N TRP A 202 -1.76 -26.21 -15.25
CA TRP A 202 -0.58 -26.83 -15.86
C TRP A 202 0.52 -27.08 -14.82
N THR A 203 0.87 -26.10 -14.00
CA THR A 203 1.93 -26.30 -12.99
C THR A 203 1.59 -27.37 -11.95
N VAL A 204 0.30 -27.53 -11.63
CA VAL A 204 -0.17 -28.59 -10.71
C VAL A 204 -0.14 -29.95 -11.38
N SER A 205 -0.51 -30.05 -12.67
CA SER A 205 -0.51 -31.33 -13.40
C SER A 205 0.88 -31.90 -13.64
N LEU A 206 1.93 -31.09 -13.49
CA LEU A 206 3.32 -31.56 -13.53
C LEU A 206 3.70 -32.43 -12.31
N ALA A 207 3.02 -32.27 -11.17
CA ALA A 207 3.35 -33.04 -9.97
C ALA A 207 2.82 -34.48 -10.09
N PRO A 208 3.62 -35.51 -9.77
CA PRO A 208 3.16 -36.89 -9.83
C PRO A 208 2.04 -37.14 -8.80
N ASN A 209 0.90 -37.67 -9.28
CA ASN A 209 -0.30 -38.05 -8.51
C ASN A 209 0.01 -39.16 -7.49
N THR A 210 0.60 -38.79 -6.36
CA THR A 210 0.97 -39.72 -5.28
C THR A 210 -0.01 -39.56 -4.12
N GLY A 211 -1.21 -40.11 -4.35
CA GLY A 211 -2.11 -40.81 -3.40
C GLY A 211 -2.55 -40.21 -2.07
N THR A 212 -1.75 -39.40 -1.37
CA THR A 212 -2.09 -38.99 0.02
C THR A 212 -1.68 -37.57 0.38
N ASN A 213 -0.82 -36.91 -0.41
CA ASN A 213 -0.48 -35.50 -0.24
C ASN A 213 -0.49 -34.81 -1.61
N LEU A 214 -1.58 -34.14 -1.94
CA LEU A 214 -1.74 -33.39 -3.20
C LEU A 214 -0.70 -32.26 -3.36
N PHE A 215 -0.14 -31.75 -2.26
CA PHE A 215 0.85 -30.66 -2.27
C PHE A 215 1.98 -30.85 -1.24
N PRO A 216 2.88 -31.85 -1.42
CA PRO A 216 4.00 -32.03 -0.51
C PRO A 216 5.12 -31.08 -0.93
N GLY A 217 5.28 -30.00 -0.18
CA GLY A 217 6.40 -29.08 -0.30
C GLY A 217 6.86 -28.62 1.06
N GLY A 218 8.12 -28.89 1.40
CA GLY A 218 9.00 -28.05 2.22
C GLY A 218 8.60 -27.74 3.65
N GLY A 219 8.53 -28.70 4.57
CA GLY A 219 8.39 -28.40 6.00
C GLY A 219 9.19 -29.35 6.89
N ASN A 220 10.52 -29.19 6.93
CA ASN A 220 11.36 -29.83 7.96
C ASN A 220 11.42 -28.98 9.25
N LEU A 221 10.74 -27.82 9.26
CA LEU A 221 10.70 -26.93 10.41
C LEU A 221 9.72 -27.46 11.45
N THR A 222 10.22 -27.67 12.66
CA THR A 222 9.43 -28.09 13.83
C THR A 222 9.75 -27.21 15.04
N GLY A 223 8.88 -27.26 16.06
CA GLY A 223 9.09 -26.55 17.33
C GLY A 223 9.19 -25.03 17.18
N SER A 224 10.14 -24.43 17.90
CA SER A 224 10.34 -22.97 17.95
C SER A 224 10.75 -22.38 16.60
N ALA A 225 11.52 -23.10 15.79
CA ALA A 225 11.96 -22.65 14.47
C ALA A 225 10.76 -22.43 13.53
N LEU A 226 9.77 -23.33 13.59
CA LEU A 226 8.53 -23.18 12.83
C LEU A 226 7.73 -21.96 13.30
N ALA A 227 7.55 -21.79 14.61
CA ALA A 227 6.77 -20.68 15.17
C ALA A 227 7.36 -19.31 14.78
N TRP A 228 8.68 -19.13 14.94
CA TRP A 228 9.34 -17.88 14.56
C TRP A 228 9.34 -17.65 13.04
N THR A 229 9.49 -18.70 12.24
CA THR A 229 9.38 -18.59 10.78
C THR A 229 7.97 -18.21 10.35
N PHE A 230 6.94 -18.79 10.98
CA PHE A 230 5.54 -18.45 10.74
C PHE A 230 5.29 -16.96 11.02
N LEU A 231 5.69 -16.48 12.21
CA LEU A 231 5.54 -15.06 12.58
C LEU A 231 6.29 -14.12 11.64
N ARG A 232 7.54 -14.46 11.27
CA ARG A 232 8.33 -13.71 10.29
C ARG A 232 7.63 -13.62 8.94
N CYS A 233 7.03 -14.71 8.47
CA CYS A 233 6.28 -14.72 7.22
C CYS A 233 4.98 -13.92 7.31
N VAL A 234 4.27 -13.95 8.45
CA VAL A 234 3.10 -13.09 8.70
C VAL A 234 3.52 -11.62 8.63
N ASN A 235 4.59 -11.24 9.32
CA ASN A 235 5.10 -9.86 9.33
C ASN A 235 5.47 -9.34 7.93
N SER A 236 6.13 -10.18 7.14
CA SER A 236 6.46 -9.85 5.76
C SER A 236 5.21 -9.73 4.87
N ALA A 237 4.24 -10.63 5.02
CA ALA A 237 2.97 -10.55 4.31
C ALA A 237 2.17 -9.29 4.68
N MET A 238 2.22 -8.85 5.95
CA MET A 238 1.68 -7.56 6.37
C MET A 238 2.39 -6.39 5.68
N GLY A 239 3.70 -6.51 5.43
CA GLY A 239 4.46 -5.54 4.65
C GLY A 239 3.88 -5.30 3.26
N LYS A 240 3.38 -6.35 2.57
CA LYS A 240 2.78 -6.20 1.24
C LYS A 240 1.54 -5.30 1.23
N THR A 241 0.70 -5.40 2.27
CA THR A 241 -0.55 -4.63 2.39
C THR A 241 -0.39 -3.30 3.13
N SER A 242 0.73 -3.11 3.84
CA SER A 242 1.01 -1.89 4.63
C SER A 242 0.90 -0.57 3.86
N PRO A 243 1.40 -0.44 2.62
CA PRO A 243 1.24 0.81 1.86
C PRO A 243 -0.25 1.13 1.61
N SER A 244 -1.05 0.09 1.38
CA SER A 244 -2.50 0.18 1.16
C SER A 244 -3.28 0.45 2.44
N GLN A 245 -2.83 -0.06 3.59
CA GLN A 245 -3.37 0.30 4.90
C GLN A 245 -3.19 1.79 5.17
N GLN A 246 -2.00 2.33 4.88
CA GLN A 246 -1.68 3.71 5.19
C GLN A 246 -2.44 4.69 4.28
N ASN A 247 -2.48 4.44 2.97
CA ASN A 247 -3.20 5.30 2.03
C ASN A 247 -4.67 4.91 1.83
N ALA A 248 -5.25 4.10 2.71
CA ALA A 248 -6.66 3.75 2.70
C ALA A 248 -7.60 4.99 2.55
N PRO A 249 -7.29 6.16 3.16
CA PRO A 249 -8.08 7.38 2.94
C PRO A 249 -8.13 7.89 1.49
N ASP A 250 -7.09 7.66 0.67
CA ASP A 250 -7.07 8.10 -0.74
C ASP A 250 -8.12 7.39 -1.59
N VAL A 251 -8.44 6.15 -1.21
CA VAL A 251 -9.48 5.35 -1.87
C VAL A 251 -10.83 5.60 -1.20
N SER A 252 -10.88 5.57 0.14
CA SER A 252 -12.15 5.65 0.85
C SER A 252 -12.85 7.00 0.75
N ARG A 253 -12.12 8.07 0.38
CA ARG A 253 -12.73 9.39 0.09
C ARG A 253 -13.77 9.36 -1.03
N TYR A 254 -13.76 8.35 -1.90
CA TYR A 254 -14.75 8.21 -2.98
C TYR A 254 -16.00 7.42 -2.57
N ALA A 255 -16.12 7.02 -1.30
CA ALA A 255 -17.25 6.27 -0.79
C ALA A 255 -18.57 7.05 -0.89
N VAL A 256 -19.64 6.36 -1.28
CA VAL A 256 -21.01 6.89 -1.21
C VAL A 256 -21.52 7.02 0.24
N SER A 257 -20.98 6.21 1.16
CA SER A 257 -21.37 6.20 2.57
C SER A 257 -20.19 5.79 3.47
N ARG A 258 -20.25 6.20 4.74
CA ARG A 258 -19.22 5.88 5.76
C ARG A 258 -19.01 4.38 5.97
N SER A 259 -20.04 3.56 5.68
CA SER A 259 -20.02 2.10 5.86
C SER A 259 -19.66 1.32 4.59
N ALA A 260 -19.75 1.92 3.41
CA ALA A 260 -19.44 1.24 2.14
C ALA A 260 -18.07 0.53 2.11
N PRO A 261 -16.96 1.16 2.59
CA PRO A 261 -15.65 0.50 2.62
C PRO A 261 -15.47 -0.48 3.79
N GLN A 262 -16.42 -0.65 4.71
CA GLN A 262 -16.16 -1.43 5.93
C GLN A 262 -16.23 -2.94 5.68
N LEU A 263 -17.44 -3.48 5.51
CA LEU A 263 -17.64 -4.92 5.42
C LEU A 263 -17.00 -5.53 4.16
N SER A 264 -17.07 -4.80 3.04
CA SER A 264 -16.50 -5.23 1.77
C SER A 264 -15.00 -5.49 1.87
N GLN A 265 -14.25 -4.56 2.47
CA GLN A 265 -12.80 -4.70 2.60
C GLN A 265 -12.42 -5.73 3.67
N LEU A 266 -13.19 -5.81 4.77
CA LEU A 266 -12.93 -6.75 5.86
C LEU A 266 -12.96 -8.21 5.38
N VAL A 267 -13.92 -8.54 4.52
CA VAL A 267 -14.18 -9.92 4.06
C VAL A 267 -13.46 -10.23 2.75
N VAL A 268 -13.55 -9.34 1.76
CA VAL A 268 -13.07 -9.66 0.40
C VAL A 268 -11.55 -9.73 0.35
N LEU A 269 -10.84 -8.86 1.07
CA LEU A 269 -9.38 -8.82 1.05
C LEU A 269 -8.77 -10.13 1.58
N PRO A 270 -9.12 -10.64 2.79
CA PRO A 270 -8.57 -11.91 3.27
C PRO A 270 -8.96 -13.10 2.40
N VAL A 271 -10.21 -13.18 1.96
CA VAL A 271 -10.70 -14.34 1.20
C VAL A 271 -10.07 -14.39 -0.19
N ILE A 272 -10.17 -13.32 -0.98
CA ILE A 272 -9.70 -13.34 -2.36
C ILE A 272 -8.18 -13.32 -2.44
N ASN A 273 -7.48 -12.52 -1.63
CA ASN A 273 -6.02 -12.50 -1.72
C ASN A 273 -5.41 -13.83 -1.26
N THR A 274 -6.02 -14.51 -0.28
CA THR A 274 -5.60 -15.87 0.09
C THR A 274 -5.83 -16.85 -1.05
N ALA A 275 -7.02 -16.82 -1.68
CA ALA A 275 -7.33 -17.67 -2.82
C ALA A 275 -6.35 -17.46 -3.99
N VAL A 276 -5.95 -16.22 -4.27
CA VAL A 276 -4.95 -15.95 -5.32
C VAL A 276 -3.54 -16.36 -4.90
N ALA A 277 -3.16 -16.15 -3.63
CA ALA A 277 -1.87 -16.59 -3.13
C ALA A 277 -1.72 -18.12 -3.19
N CYS A 278 -2.83 -18.87 -3.05
CA CYS A 278 -2.84 -20.32 -3.24
C CYS A 278 -2.29 -20.71 -4.61
N PHE A 279 -2.58 -19.95 -5.67
CA PHE A 279 -2.00 -20.26 -6.99
C PHE A 279 -0.47 -20.23 -6.96
N GLY A 280 0.12 -19.20 -6.34
CA GLY A 280 1.58 -19.11 -6.18
C GLY A 280 2.15 -20.22 -5.28
N ILE A 281 1.53 -20.47 -4.14
CA ILE A 281 1.93 -21.50 -3.16
C ILE A 281 1.96 -22.87 -3.81
N PHE A 282 0.84 -23.29 -4.39
CA PHE A 282 0.68 -24.61 -4.96
C PHE A 282 1.46 -24.79 -6.26
N SER A 283 1.52 -23.79 -7.16
CA SER A 283 2.40 -23.85 -8.33
C SER A 283 3.86 -24.07 -7.96
N THR A 284 4.34 -23.35 -6.93
CA THR A 284 5.73 -23.46 -6.46
C THR A 284 6.00 -24.81 -5.82
N ALA A 285 5.08 -25.30 -4.97
CA ALA A 285 5.20 -26.61 -4.33
C ALA A 285 5.16 -27.76 -5.36
N SER A 286 4.20 -27.72 -6.30
CA SER A 286 4.03 -28.75 -7.33
C SER A 286 5.23 -28.81 -8.28
N THR A 287 5.75 -27.67 -8.73
CA THR A 287 6.91 -27.64 -9.64
C THR A 287 8.21 -27.99 -8.95
N ALA A 288 8.39 -27.60 -7.68
CA ALA A 288 9.54 -28.01 -6.88
C ALA A 288 9.59 -29.54 -6.72
N LYS A 289 8.44 -30.19 -6.50
CA LYS A 289 8.33 -31.65 -6.44
C LYS A 289 8.55 -32.29 -7.82
N ALA A 290 7.83 -31.82 -8.84
CA ALA A 290 7.87 -32.39 -10.20
C ALA A 290 9.29 -32.43 -10.78
N TRP A 291 10.09 -31.40 -10.50
CA TRP A 291 11.44 -31.26 -11.03
C TRP A 291 12.54 -31.51 -9.99
N ASN A 292 12.21 -32.05 -8.81
CA ASN A 292 13.14 -32.31 -7.70
C ASN A 292 14.06 -31.11 -7.39
N LEU A 293 13.49 -29.91 -7.33
CA LEU A 293 14.25 -28.69 -7.12
C LEU A 293 14.67 -28.56 -5.65
N LYS A 294 15.97 -28.35 -5.41
CA LYS A 294 16.49 -27.97 -4.09
C LYS A 294 16.08 -26.56 -3.68
N ALA A 295 15.91 -25.66 -4.65
CA ALA A 295 15.47 -24.28 -4.46
C ALA A 295 14.16 -24.06 -5.22
N PRO A 296 13.02 -23.85 -4.51
CA PRO A 296 11.74 -23.60 -5.17
C PRO A 296 11.75 -22.34 -6.03
N ILE A 297 11.15 -22.41 -7.23
CA ILE A 297 11.01 -21.26 -8.11
C ILE A 297 9.83 -20.42 -7.63
N TRP A 298 10.14 -19.29 -7.00
CA TRP A 298 9.14 -18.45 -6.35
C TRP A 298 8.56 -17.34 -7.25
N ASN A 299 9.29 -16.95 -8.29
CA ASN A 299 8.84 -15.90 -9.21
C ASN A 299 8.09 -16.49 -10.41
N PRO A 300 6.93 -15.92 -10.79
CA PRO A 300 6.14 -16.46 -11.89
C PRO A 300 6.84 -16.37 -13.25
N TRP A 301 7.64 -15.32 -13.53
CA TRP A 301 8.38 -15.24 -14.80
C TRP A 301 9.53 -16.25 -14.88
N LEU A 302 10.22 -16.53 -13.76
CA LEU A 302 11.23 -17.58 -13.69
C LEU A 302 10.59 -18.95 -13.90
N LEU A 303 9.36 -19.14 -13.41
CA LEU A 303 8.61 -20.35 -13.65
C LEU A 303 8.23 -20.50 -15.13
N CYS A 304 7.82 -19.41 -15.80
CA CYS A 304 7.61 -19.41 -17.24
C CYS A 304 8.88 -19.80 -18.01
N ASP A 305 10.04 -19.22 -17.67
CA ASP A 305 11.33 -19.58 -18.28
C ASP A 305 11.68 -21.06 -18.03
N ALA A 306 11.52 -21.55 -16.81
CA ALA A 306 11.80 -22.94 -16.46
C ALA A 306 10.90 -23.96 -17.17
N ILE A 307 9.66 -23.57 -17.49
CA ILE A 307 8.76 -24.36 -18.33
C ILE A 307 9.27 -24.37 -19.77
N LEU A 308 9.67 -23.22 -20.32
CA LEU A 308 10.24 -23.13 -21.67
C LEU A 308 11.53 -23.94 -21.82
N ASP A 309 12.37 -23.98 -20.78
CA ASP A 309 13.60 -24.80 -20.76
C ASP A 309 13.32 -26.30 -20.88
N ARG A 310 12.19 -26.77 -20.33
CA ARG A 310 11.84 -28.19 -20.24
C ARG A 310 10.88 -28.65 -21.33
N TYR A 311 9.99 -27.78 -21.77
CA TYR A 311 8.91 -28.07 -22.68
C TYR A 311 8.99 -27.14 -23.89
N TRP A 312 10.07 -27.24 -24.66
CA TRP A 312 10.26 -26.41 -25.86
C TRP A 312 9.40 -26.91 -27.02
N SER A 313 8.17 -26.40 -27.15
CA SER A 313 7.26 -26.69 -28.26
C SER A 313 6.51 -25.43 -28.72
N PRO A 314 5.98 -25.39 -29.97
CA PRO A 314 5.16 -24.27 -30.43
C PRO A 314 3.96 -23.99 -29.51
N GLY A 315 3.29 -25.05 -29.03
CA GLY A 315 2.16 -24.94 -28.11
C GLY A 315 2.56 -24.32 -26.76
N ALA A 316 3.66 -24.78 -26.17
CA ALA A 316 4.18 -24.24 -24.92
C ALA A 316 4.61 -22.77 -25.06
N ARG A 317 5.28 -22.42 -26.17
CA ARG A 317 5.66 -21.03 -26.47
C ARG A 317 4.46 -20.12 -26.56
N THR A 318 3.41 -20.53 -27.28
CA THR A 318 2.17 -19.76 -27.39
C THR A 318 1.48 -19.60 -26.04
N ALA A 319 1.35 -20.68 -25.26
CA ALA A 319 0.75 -20.62 -23.93
C ALA A 319 1.51 -19.67 -22.99
N ILE A 320 2.84 -19.77 -22.92
CA ILE A 320 3.66 -18.90 -22.08
C ILE A 320 3.66 -17.45 -22.58
N PHE A 321 3.59 -17.22 -23.90
CA PHE A 321 3.43 -15.88 -24.45
C PHE A 321 2.11 -15.24 -23.99
N LEU A 322 0.99 -15.97 -24.09
CA LEU A 322 -0.32 -15.52 -23.65
C LEU A 322 -0.37 -15.24 -22.14
N VAL A 323 0.27 -16.09 -21.33
CA VAL A 323 0.40 -15.87 -19.88
C VAL A 323 1.21 -14.60 -19.60
N SER A 324 2.34 -14.42 -20.30
CA SER A 324 3.26 -13.30 -20.09
C SER A 324 2.67 -11.97 -20.51
N ILE A 325 1.92 -11.90 -21.61
CA ILE A 325 1.25 -10.66 -22.04
C ILE A 325 0.13 -10.26 -21.06
N CYS A 326 -0.61 -11.25 -20.52
CA CYS A 326 -1.65 -10.98 -19.52
C CYS A 326 -1.05 -10.48 -18.20
N TRP A 327 0.06 -11.06 -17.75
CA TRP A 327 0.79 -10.57 -16.57
C TRP A 327 1.37 -9.17 -16.81
N THR A 328 1.96 -8.93 -17.97
CA THR A 328 2.50 -7.62 -18.35
C THR A 328 1.41 -6.56 -18.31
N PHE A 329 0.25 -6.82 -18.92
CA PHE A 329 -0.90 -5.94 -18.88
C PHE A 329 -1.40 -5.69 -17.45
N SER A 330 -1.52 -6.76 -16.64
CA SER A 330 -1.90 -6.66 -15.23
C SER A 330 -0.96 -5.76 -14.43
N ILE A 331 0.35 -5.88 -14.65
CA ILE A 331 1.38 -5.07 -13.98
C ILE A 331 1.23 -3.61 -14.35
N VAL A 332 1.05 -3.27 -15.64
CA VAL A 332 0.83 -1.89 -16.09
C VAL A 332 -0.35 -1.26 -15.34
N VAL A 333 -1.50 -1.94 -15.37
CA VAL A 333 -2.73 -1.44 -14.75
C VAL A 333 -2.56 -1.27 -13.24
N SER A 334 -1.96 -2.26 -12.57
CA SER A 334 -1.79 -2.25 -11.11
C SER A 334 -0.78 -1.20 -10.67
N ASN A 335 0.32 -1.04 -11.40
CA ASN A 335 1.38 -0.12 -11.02
C ASN A 335 0.92 1.33 -11.12
N ILE A 336 0.21 1.68 -12.20
CA ILE A 336 -0.39 3.01 -12.38
C ILE A 336 -1.36 3.31 -11.24
N ALA A 337 -2.27 2.37 -10.95
CA ALA A 337 -3.33 2.53 -9.97
C ALA A 337 -2.84 2.66 -8.52
N VAL A 338 -1.94 1.76 -8.10
CA VAL A 338 -1.65 1.54 -6.67
C VAL A 338 -0.37 2.23 -6.22
N ASN A 339 0.58 2.47 -7.14
CA ASN A 339 1.91 2.98 -6.78
C ASN A 339 2.19 4.34 -7.39
N ILE A 340 2.04 4.48 -8.73
CA ILE A 340 2.41 5.69 -9.46
C ILE A 340 1.49 6.86 -9.13
N LEU A 341 0.17 6.63 -9.13
CA LEU A 341 -0.80 7.67 -8.85
C LEU A 341 -0.76 8.15 -7.38
N PRO A 342 -0.73 7.26 -6.37
CA PRO A 342 -0.52 7.70 -4.98
C PRO A 342 0.81 8.44 -4.77
N PHE A 343 1.90 7.97 -5.39
CA PHE A 343 3.17 8.70 -5.35
C PHE A 343 3.03 10.11 -5.93
N GLY A 344 2.36 10.27 -7.08
CA GLY A 344 2.09 11.58 -7.65
C GLY A 344 1.25 12.47 -6.72
N ALA A 345 0.27 11.90 -6.02
CA ALA A 345 -0.56 12.60 -5.06
C ALA A 345 0.26 13.07 -3.84
N ASP A 346 1.06 12.20 -3.25
CA ASP A 346 1.91 12.51 -2.10
C ASP A 346 2.97 13.57 -2.45
N MET A 347 3.63 13.45 -3.61
CA MET A 347 4.61 14.44 -4.07
C MET A 347 3.96 15.81 -4.34
N SER A 348 2.71 15.84 -4.80
CA SER A 348 1.96 17.08 -4.96
C SER A 348 1.61 17.74 -3.63
N ALA A 349 1.48 16.95 -2.55
CA ALA A 349 1.26 17.47 -1.19
C ALA A 349 2.57 17.96 -0.54
N LEU A 350 3.71 17.33 -0.84
CA LEU A 350 5.03 17.75 -0.34
C LEU A 350 5.54 19.01 -1.02
N SER A 351 5.36 19.12 -2.34
CA SER A 351 5.90 20.22 -3.14
C SER A 351 4.87 20.77 -4.14
N PRO A 352 3.73 21.32 -3.65
CA PRO A 352 2.60 21.75 -4.49
C PRO A 352 2.95 22.86 -5.49
N ARG A 353 4.01 23.64 -5.24
CA ARG A 353 4.46 24.71 -6.15
C ARG A 353 5.08 24.18 -7.44
N TYR A 354 5.75 23.03 -7.38
CA TYR A 354 6.58 22.53 -8.48
C TYR A 354 6.00 21.26 -9.10
N ILE A 355 5.34 20.43 -8.29
CA ILE A 355 4.85 19.11 -8.69
C ILE A 355 3.32 19.09 -8.59
N ASN A 356 2.68 18.83 -9.73
CA ASN A 356 1.30 18.36 -9.77
C ASN A 356 1.30 16.82 -9.89
N ILE A 357 0.12 16.20 -9.73
CA ILE A 357 0.00 14.74 -9.75
C ILE A 357 0.64 14.15 -11.01
N ASN A 358 0.35 14.68 -12.20
CA ASN A 358 0.88 14.17 -13.47
C ASN A 358 2.42 14.25 -13.54
N ARG A 359 3.02 15.39 -13.15
CA ARG A 359 4.48 15.54 -13.07
C ARG A 359 5.07 14.55 -12.06
N GLY A 360 4.42 14.37 -10.91
CA GLY A 360 4.82 13.42 -9.89
C GLY A 360 4.84 11.97 -10.40
N GLN A 361 3.86 11.58 -11.22
CA GLN A 361 3.82 10.25 -11.84
C GLN A 361 5.06 9.97 -12.71
N TYR A 362 5.43 10.90 -13.61
CA TYR A 362 6.62 10.74 -14.46
C TYR A 362 7.92 10.70 -13.66
N VAL A 363 8.05 11.59 -12.65
CA VAL A 363 9.21 11.60 -11.75
C VAL A 363 9.32 10.27 -11.01
N GLY A 364 8.22 9.78 -10.43
CA GLY A 364 8.20 8.50 -9.73
C GLY A 364 8.53 7.32 -10.63
N TYR A 365 8.05 7.33 -11.87
CA TYR A 365 8.33 6.26 -12.82
C TYR A 365 9.80 6.20 -13.22
N CYS A 366 10.43 7.35 -13.50
CA CYS A 366 11.84 7.42 -13.84
C CYS A 366 12.72 7.03 -12.65
N LEU A 367 12.43 7.59 -11.46
CA LEU A 367 13.18 7.28 -10.25
C LEU A 367 13.02 5.81 -9.82
N GLY A 368 11.86 5.19 -10.08
CA GLY A 368 11.62 3.78 -9.75
C GLY A 368 12.58 2.83 -10.48
N LEU A 369 12.99 3.17 -11.71
CA LEU A 369 14.02 2.40 -12.42
C LEU A 369 15.41 2.60 -11.81
N VAL A 370 15.72 3.82 -11.37
CA VAL A 370 17.01 4.19 -10.75
C VAL A 370 17.22 3.50 -9.39
N VAL A 371 16.14 3.11 -8.70
CA VAL A 371 16.20 2.33 -7.44
C VAL A 371 16.84 0.95 -7.59
N GLN A 372 17.04 0.45 -8.82
CA GLN A 372 17.63 -0.88 -9.09
C GLN A 372 16.85 -2.03 -8.41
N PRO A 373 15.54 -2.16 -8.71
CA PRO A 373 14.63 -3.09 -8.03
C PRO A 373 15.01 -4.58 -8.15
N TRP A 374 15.90 -4.94 -9.09
CA TRP A 374 16.36 -6.32 -9.28
C TRP A 374 17.14 -6.87 -8.08
N TYR A 375 17.79 -6.03 -7.28
CA TYR A 375 18.42 -6.47 -6.03
C TYR A 375 17.41 -6.95 -4.99
N ILE A 376 16.21 -6.35 -4.97
CA ILE A 376 15.11 -6.75 -4.07
C ILE A 376 14.56 -8.11 -4.49
N LEU A 377 14.42 -8.33 -5.81
CA LEU A 377 13.86 -9.56 -6.39
C LEU A 377 14.91 -10.64 -6.68
N ALA A 378 16.15 -10.46 -6.23
CA ALA A 378 17.24 -11.42 -6.43
C ALA A 378 16.97 -12.76 -5.70
N SER A 379 16.30 -12.73 -4.56
CA SER A 379 15.91 -13.93 -3.80
C SER A 379 14.61 -13.72 -3.03
N ALA A 380 13.93 -14.81 -2.67
CA ALA A 380 12.75 -14.77 -1.81
C ALA A 380 13.09 -14.16 -0.43
N SER A 381 14.30 -14.42 0.09
CA SER A 381 14.76 -13.86 1.36
C SER A 381 14.91 -12.34 1.31
N SER A 382 15.54 -11.82 0.25
CA SER A 382 15.70 -10.38 0.01
C SER A 382 14.35 -9.69 -0.17
N PHE A 383 13.43 -10.32 -0.89
CA PHE A 383 12.06 -9.81 -1.07
C PHE A 383 11.32 -9.72 0.28
N MET A 384 11.36 -10.78 1.10
CA MET A 384 10.71 -10.78 2.42
C MET A 384 11.38 -9.80 3.41
N ALA A 385 12.70 -9.63 3.34
CA ALA A 385 13.43 -8.66 4.14
C ALA A 385 13.02 -7.21 3.77
N PHE A 386 12.91 -6.93 2.46
CA PHE A 386 12.38 -5.65 1.97
C PHE A 386 10.97 -5.38 2.51
N LEU A 387 10.05 -6.33 2.37
CA LEU A 387 8.67 -6.20 2.86
C LEU A 387 8.61 -5.92 4.36
N SER A 388 9.45 -6.60 5.16
CA SER A 388 9.50 -6.42 6.61
C SER A 388 10.16 -5.09 7.03
N GLY A 389 11.10 -4.59 6.22
CA GLY A 389 11.91 -3.43 6.57
C GLY A 389 11.13 -2.12 6.60
N TYR A 390 10.36 -1.83 5.55
CA TYR A 390 9.58 -0.59 5.51
C TYR A 390 8.29 -0.69 6.35
N SER A 391 7.78 -1.89 6.60
CA SER A 391 6.46 -2.10 7.20
C SER A 391 6.39 -1.63 8.66
N LEU A 392 7.50 -1.69 9.39
CA LEU A 392 7.60 -1.19 10.76
C LEU A 392 7.34 0.33 10.86
N PHE A 393 7.79 1.10 9.86
CA PHE A 393 7.56 2.55 9.82
C PHE A 393 6.10 2.86 9.48
N LEU A 394 5.54 2.15 8.50
CA LEU A 394 4.14 2.33 8.09
C LEU A 394 3.18 1.93 9.23
N ALA A 395 3.46 0.84 9.92
CA ALA A 395 2.68 0.35 11.06
C ALA A 395 2.56 1.40 12.17
N ALA A 396 3.68 2.02 12.54
CA ALA A 396 3.70 3.07 13.57
C ALA A 396 2.84 4.29 13.18
N VAL A 397 2.92 4.72 11.92
CA VAL A 397 2.11 5.84 11.43
C VAL A 397 0.62 5.51 11.46
N VAL A 398 0.25 4.31 11.02
CA VAL A 398 -1.16 3.90 10.99
C VAL A 398 -1.70 3.75 12.41
N GLY A 399 -0.94 3.19 13.34
CA GLY A 399 -1.33 3.10 14.75
C GLY A 399 -1.62 4.46 15.38
N ILE A 400 -0.75 5.46 15.12
CA ILE A 400 -0.97 6.84 15.58
C ILE A 400 -2.22 7.46 14.93
N SER A 401 -2.38 7.32 13.62
CA SER A 401 -3.51 7.90 12.88
C SER A 401 -4.85 7.32 13.32
N ALA A 402 -4.90 5.99 13.48
CA ALA A 402 -6.08 5.29 13.99
C ALA A 402 -6.40 5.75 15.42
N THR A 403 -5.40 5.73 16.31
CA THR A 403 -5.59 6.16 17.70
C THR A 403 -6.09 7.60 17.79
N ASP A 404 -5.51 8.53 17.02
CA ASP A 404 -5.92 9.93 16.99
C ASP A 404 -7.39 10.08 16.58
N TYR A 405 -7.82 9.39 15.52
CA TYR A 405 -9.18 9.45 15.01
C TYR A 405 -10.20 8.95 16.03
N PHE A 406 -10.01 7.73 16.56
CA PHE A 406 -10.94 7.14 17.51
C PHE A 406 -10.90 7.83 18.87
N TRP A 407 -9.74 8.33 19.30
CA TRP A 407 -9.64 9.08 20.54
C TRP A 407 -10.41 10.41 20.46
N ARG A 408 -10.37 11.10 19.31
CA ARG A 408 -11.21 12.29 19.00
C ARG A 408 -12.69 11.97 18.76
N LYS A 409 -13.13 10.72 18.97
CA LYS A 409 -14.48 10.25 18.60
C LYS A 409 -14.83 10.52 17.13
N GLY A 410 -13.84 10.48 16.26
CA GLY A 410 -14.01 10.75 14.83
C GLY A 410 -14.29 12.22 14.49
N ASN A 411 -14.15 13.18 15.40
CA ASN A 411 -14.42 14.60 15.16
C ASN A 411 -13.18 15.34 14.65
N LEU A 412 -13.22 15.77 13.38
CA LEU A 412 -12.15 16.51 12.69
C LEU A 412 -12.69 17.80 12.07
N HIS A 413 -11.99 18.91 12.30
CA HIS A 413 -12.31 20.20 11.67
C HIS A 413 -11.61 20.34 10.31
N VAL A 414 -12.32 20.11 9.20
CA VAL A 414 -11.74 20.01 7.85
C VAL A 414 -11.04 21.29 7.39
N PRO A 415 -11.61 22.51 7.58
CA PRO A 415 -10.94 23.76 7.22
C PRO A 415 -9.54 23.90 7.81
N SER A 416 -9.37 23.51 9.09
CA SER A 416 -8.08 23.59 9.77
C SER A 416 -7.01 22.66 9.19
N LEU A 417 -7.37 21.63 8.43
CA LEU A 417 -6.40 20.74 7.76
C LEU A 417 -5.67 21.42 6.58
N TYR A 418 -6.16 22.58 6.14
CA TYR A 418 -5.66 23.30 4.98
C TYR A 418 -4.95 24.61 5.33
N THR A 419 -4.92 25.00 6.61
CA THR A 419 -4.33 26.27 7.06
C THR A 419 -3.35 26.08 8.22
N ASN A 420 -2.23 26.79 8.16
CA ASN A 420 -1.24 26.88 9.24
C ASN A 420 -1.31 28.24 9.97
N ALA A 421 -2.44 28.94 9.86
CA ALA A 421 -2.64 30.21 10.55
C ALA A 421 -2.52 30.04 12.07
N PRO A 422 -2.04 31.06 12.81
CA PRO A 422 -2.15 31.09 14.27
C PRO A 422 -3.59 30.82 14.72
N GLY A 423 -3.77 29.99 15.74
CA GLY A 423 -5.09 29.57 16.22
C GLY A 423 -5.75 28.42 15.43
N SER A 424 -5.14 27.90 14.35
CA SER A 424 -5.71 26.72 13.67
C SER A 424 -5.55 25.45 14.51
N ALA A 425 -6.57 24.57 14.45
CA ALA A 425 -6.66 23.40 15.32
C ALA A 425 -5.44 22.46 15.18
N TYR A 426 -4.84 22.33 14.00
CA TYR A 426 -3.73 21.39 13.74
C TYR A 426 -2.36 22.05 13.59
N ARG A 427 -2.22 23.31 14.06
CA ARG A 427 -0.92 23.97 14.11
C ARG A 427 -0.02 23.39 15.19
N TYR A 428 -0.56 22.95 16.33
CA TYR A 428 0.25 22.41 17.43
C TYR A 428 1.48 23.29 17.77
N SER A 429 2.64 22.69 18.03
CA SER A 429 3.90 23.39 18.26
C SER A 429 4.55 23.73 16.91
N TYR A 430 4.26 24.93 16.39
CA TYR A 430 4.83 25.47 15.15
C TYR A 430 4.60 24.64 13.87
N GLY A 431 3.52 23.85 13.83
CA GLY A 431 3.15 22.96 12.73
C GLY A 431 3.43 21.49 13.01
N THR A 432 3.98 21.13 14.18
CA THR A 432 4.37 19.76 14.50
C THR A 432 3.73 19.29 15.80
N HIS A 433 3.14 18.10 15.77
CA HIS A 433 2.62 17.42 16.94
C HIS A 433 3.72 16.54 17.57
N TRP A 434 4.45 17.10 18.54
CA TRP A 434 5.59 16.39 19.14
C TRP A 434 5.20 15.05 19.80
N ARG A 435 3.97 14.93 20.34
CA ARG A 435 3.48 13.67 20.94
C ARG A 435 3.41 12.54 19.91
N ALA A 436 2.88 12.83 18.72
CA ALA A 436 2.84 11.87 17.63
C ALA A 436 4.25 11.52 17.16
N MET A 437 5.15 12.51 17.09
CA MET A 437 6.53 12.27 16.68
C MET A 437 7.30 11.42 17.69
N ALA A 438 7.14 11.69 18.98
CA ALA A 438 7.72 10.89 20.06
C ALA A 438 7.17 9.46 20.03
N ALA A 439 5.85 9.28 19.89
CA ALA A 439 5.25 7.95 19.79
C ALA A 439 5.77 7.17 18.58
N PHE A 440 5.99 7.83 17.45
CA PHE A 440 6.56 7.22 16.24
C PHE A 440 8.01 6.77 16.44
N VAL A 441 8.86 7.60 17.04
CA VAL A 441 10.27 7.26 17.28
C VAL A 441 10.40 6.16 18.34
N LEU A 442 9.66 6.27 19.45
CA LEU A 442 9.74 5.34 20.57
C LEU A 442 9.20 3.95 20.22
N SER A 443 8.22 3.83 19.31
CA SER A 443 7.72 2.53 18.86
C SER A 443 8.70 1.82 17.90
N ILE A 444 9.43 2.58 17.08
CA ILE A 444 10.34 2.02 16.08
C ILE A 444 11.68 1.64 16.69
N PHE A 445 12.20 2.45 17.61
CA PHE A 445 13.55 2.33 18.15
C PHE A 445 13.90 0.89 18.61
N PRO A 446 13.05 0.16 19.35
CA PRO A 446 13.36 -1.20 19.79
C PRO A 446 13.48 -2.22 18.65
N THR A 447 12.91 -1.96 17.48
CA THR A 447 12.96 -2.87 16.33
C THR A 447 14.22 -2.69 15.47
N LEU A 448 14.92 -1.55 15.61
CA LEU A 448 16.07 -1.19 14.78
C LEU A 448 17.26 -2.15 14.88
N PRO A 449 17.63 -2.70 16.06
CA PRO A 449 18.72 -3.68 16.13
C PRO A 449 18.42 -4.93 15.30
N GLY A 450 17.20 -5.46 15.39
CA GLY A 450 16.80 -6.63 14.58
C GLY A 450 16.72 -6.32 13.09
N PHE A 451 16.29 -5.11 12.71
CA PHE A 451 16.36 -4.62 11.33
C PHE A 451 17.80 -4.55 10.82
N ALA A 452 18.74 -4.01 11.61
CA ALA A 452 20.16 -3.97 11.25
C ALA A 452 20.74 -5.38 11.06
N GLY A 453 20.26 -6.36 11.84
CA GLY A 453 20.63 -7.78 11.70
C GLY A 453 20.17 -8.46 10.40
N THR A 454 19.31 -7.82 9.61
CA THR A 454 18.92 -8.35 8.28
C THR A 454 19.99 -8.11 7.21
N PHE A 455 20.92 -7.19 7.45
CA PHE A 455 22.00 -6.88 6.52
C PHE A 455 23.19 -7.83 6.76
N PRO A 456 23.84 -8.33 5.68
CA PRO A 456 24.98 -9.23 5.80
C PRO A 456 26.10 -8.64 6.68
N GLY A 457 26.68 -9.47 7.55
CA GLY A 457 27.81 -9.09 8.41
C GLY A 457 27.43 -8.59 9.81
N ASN A 458 26.15 -8.26 10.05
CA ASN A 458 25.69 -7.81 11.36
C ASN A 458 25.25 -8.99 12.24
N LYS A 459 25.85 -9.13 13.42
CA LYS A 459 25.44 -10.10 14.44
C LYS A 459 24.59 -9.38 15.48
N VAL A 460 23.40 -9.90 15.74
CA VAL A 460 22.45 -9.32 16.69
C VAL A 460 21.93 -10.43 17.60
N ALA A 461 21.72 -10.13 18.88
CA ALA A 461 21.18 -11.09 19.83
C ALA A 461 19.78 -11.57 19.40
N LEU A 462 19.48 -12.84 19.68
CA LEU A 462 18.27 -13.52 19.23
C LEU A 462 16.98 -12.78 19.61
N GLY A 463 16.93 -12.14 20.78
CA GLY A 463 15.77 -11.37 21.23
C GLY A 463 15.41 -10.21 20.30
N TRP A 464 16.40 -9.47 19.80
CA TRP A 464 16.17 -8.39 18.84
C TRP A 464 15.72 -8.92 17.47
N THR A 465 16.26 -10.06 17.04
CA THR A 465 15.83 -10.74 15.81
C THR A 465 14.37 -11.17 15.91
N HIS A 466 13.98 -11.79 17.03
CA HIS A 466 12.60 -12.20 17.29
C HIS A 466 11.63 -11.02 17.38
N LEU A 467 12.03 -9.92 18.02
CA LEU A 467 11.23 -8.68 18.03
C LEU A 467 11.03 -8.14 16.62
N TYR A 468 12.05 -8.20 15.77
CA TYR A 468 11.93 -7.80 14.37
C TYR A 468 11.04 -8.73 13.54
N TYR A 469 10.97 -10.03 13.86
CA TYR A 469 10.04 -10.96 13.21
C TYR A 469 8.56 -10.63 13.46
N ILE A 470 8.27 -9.82 14.47
CA ILE A 470 6.93 -9.30 14.77
C ILE A 470 6.87 -7.77 14.72
N SER A 471 7.82 -7.12 14.03
CA SER A 471 8.02 -5.67 14.06
C SER A 471 6.77 -4.88 13.68
N TRP A 472 6.00 -5.35 12.71
CA TRP A 472 4.77 -4.69 12.28
C TRP A 472 3.73 -4.65 13.42
N LEU A 473 3.46 -5.80 14.05
CA LEU A 473 2.50 -5.90 15.16
C LEU A 473 2.98 -5.13 16.37
N TYR A 474 4.28 -5.21 16.66
CA TYR A 474 4.89 -4.44 17.74
C TYR A 474 4.74 -2.93 17.50
N CYS A 475 5.12 -2.44 16.32
CA CYS A 475 5.11 -1.02 16.01
C CYS A 475 3.71 -0.42 16.03
N ILE A 476 2.70 -1.10 15.47
CA ILE A 476 1.32 -0.57 15.47
C ILE A 476 0.74 -0.51 16.88
N VAL A 477 0.96 -1.54 17.71
CA VAL A 477 0.44 -1.58 19.07
C VAL A 477 1.19 -0.57 19.96
N SER A 478 2.52 -0.60 19.95
CA SER A 478 3.33 0.31 20.77
C SER A 478 3.12 1.77 20.38
N SER A 479 3.05 2.11 19.09
CA SER A 479 2.79 3.49 18.67
C SER A 479 1.42 3.97 19.13
N SER A 480 0.40 3.09 19.08
CA SER A 480 -0.96 3.40 19.53
C SER A 480 -1.01 3.63 21.03
N LEU A 481 -0.40 2.74 21.81
CA LEU A 481 -0.37 2.83 23.28
C LEU A 481 0.44 4.03 23.77
N ILE A 482 1.62 4.27 23.21
CA ILE A 482 2.48 5.41 23.58
C ILE A 482 1.79 6.73 23.20
N TYR A 483 1.16 6.78 22.03
CA TYR A 483 0.43 7.97 21.61
C TYR A 483 -0.79 8.23 22.51
N LEU A 484 -1.58 7.19 22.80
CA LEU A 484 -2.71 7.27 23.72
C LEU A 484 -2.27 7.75 25.11
N PHE A 485 -1.16 7.22 25.63
CA PHE A 485 -0.56 7.67 26.89
C PHE A 485 -0.28 9.18 26.86
N PHE A 486 0.34 9.69 25.80
CA PHE A 486 0.56 11.13 25.67
C PHE A 486 -0.72 11.95 25.55
N LEU A 487 -1.75 11.44 24.87
CA LEU A 487 -3.05 12.12 24.78
C LEU A 487 -3.80 12.17 26.10
N VAL A 488 -3.58 11.21 27.00
CA VAL A 488 -4.20 11.15 28.34
C VAL A 488 -3.43 12.00 29.34
N VAL A 489 -2.11 11.87 29.38
CA VAL A 489 -1.26 12.50 30.41
C VAL A 489 -0.94 13.95 30.05
N VAL A 490 -0.76 14.26 28.77
CA VAL A 490 -0.39 15.61 28.30
C VAL A 490 -1.26 16.02 27.09
N PRO A 491 -2.60 16.07 27.25
CA PRO A 491 -3.54 16.32 26.16
C PRO A 491 -3.22 17.62 25.43
N PRO A 492 -3.28 17.65 24.09
CA PRO A 492 -3.14 18.89 23.34
C PRO A 492 -4.43 19.73 23.49
N LYS A 493 -4.30 21.06 23.50
CA LYS A 493 -5.41 21.99 23.75
C LYS A 493 -6.58 21.82 22.78
N ASN A 494 -6.29 21.46 21.53
CA ASN A 494 -7.28 21.27 20.46
C ASN A 494 -8.10 19.97 20.58
N LEU A 495 -7.98 19.21 21.67
CA LEU A 495 -8.64 17.92 21.85
C LEU A 495 -9.94 18.00 22.68
N SER A 496 -10.13 19.06 23.47
CA SER A 496 -11.30 19.25 24.34
C SER A 496 -12.62 19.25 23.56
N GLY A 497 -12.72 20.13 22.56
CA GLY A 497 -13.91 20.26 21.70
C GLY A 497 -14.31 18.95 21.01
N PRO A 498 -13.41 18.29 20.24
CA PRO A 498 -13.70 17.00 19.61
C PRO A 498 -14.17 15.90 20.57
N ARG A 499 -13.65 15.90 21.81
CA ARG A 499 -13.99 14.91 22.84
C ARG A 499 -15.33 15.17 23.50
N ALA A 500 -15.75 16.42 23.60
CA ALA A 500 -17.05 16.80 24.15
C ALA A 500 -18.20 16.46 23.19
N ALA A 501 -17.96 16.56 21.88
CA ALA A 501 -18.95 16.22 20.86
C ALA A 501 -19.31 14.71 20.81
N LYS A 502 -20.48 14.41 20.23
CA LYS A 502 -20.88 13.03 19.90
C LYS A 502 -19.98 12.46 18.79
N TYR A 503 -19.98 11.14 18.65
CA TYR A 503 -19.12 10.47 17.67
C TYR A 503 -19.46 10.93 16.25
N GLU A 504 -18.46 11.46 15.53
CA GLU A 504 -18.56 12.02 14.17
C GLU A 504 -19.57 13.17 14.00
N GLN A 505 -20.00 13.84 15.07
CA GLN A 505 -20.91 14.98 15.01
C GLN A 505 -20.37 16.11 14.11
N TRP A 506 -19.07 16.39 14.19
CA TRP A 506 -18.46 17.44 13.35
C TRP A 506 -18.50 17.10 11.86
N ALA A 507 -18.56 15.82 11.50
CA ALA A 507 -18.74 15.43 10.10
C ALA A 507 -20.13 15.82 9.60
N ASP A 508 -21.16 15.60 10.43
CA ASP A 508 -22.55 15.95 10.12
C ASP A 508 -22.72 17.48 10.03
N GLU A 509 -22.12 18.22 10.95
CA GLU A 509 -22.16 19.69 10.96
C GLU A 509 -21.44 20.33 9.76
N GLN A 510 -20.39 19.68 9.25
CA GLN A 510 -19.63 20.15 8.08
C GLN A 510 -20.15 19.56 6.76
N GLN A 511 -21.29 18.87 6.72
CA GLN A 511 -21.75 18.14 5.53
C GLN A 511 -21.89 19.03 4.29
N ALA A 512 -22.39 20.28 4.43
CA ALA A 512 -22.50 21.22 3.33
C ALA A 512 -21.13 21.60 2.73
N LEU A 513 -20.10 21.73 3.58
CA LEU A 513 -18.71 21.96 3.13
C LEU A 513 -18.18 20.73 2.41
N LEU A 514 -18.44 19.54 2.96
CA LEU A 514 -17.99 18.28 2.38
C LEU A 514 -18.61 18.06 0.99
N ASP A 515 -19.91 18.35 0.85
CA ASP A 515 -20.67 18.22 -0.41
C ASP A 515 -20.27 19.27 -1.45
N GLY A 516 -19.58 20.34 -1.03
CA GLY A 516 -19.12 21.43 -1.90
C GLY A 516 -20.14 22.56 -2.06
N ASP A 517 -21.22 22.54 -1.28
CA ASP A 517 -22.29 23.54 -1.30
C ASP A 517 -21.80 24.90 -0.76
N VAL A 518 -20.84 24.87 0.17
CA VAL A 518 -20.17 26.05 0.74
C VAL A 518 -18.66 25.94 0.65
N THR A 519 -17.98 27.07 0.52
CA THR A 519 -16.52 27.14 0.50
C THR A 519 -15.93 27.30 1.90
N VAL A 520 -14.67 26.90 2.07
CA VAL A 520 -13.94 27.07 3.35
C VAL A 520 -13.98 28.51 3.87
N ASP A 521 -13.87 29.50 2.97
CA ASP A 521 -13.90 30.92 3.32
C ASP A 521 -15.28 31.37 3.84
N GLN A 522 -16.36 30.74 3.39
CA GLN A 522 -17.73 31.01 3.84
C GLN A 522 -18.03 30.39 5.21
N VAL A 523 -17.36 29.29 5.57
CA VAL A 523 -17.53 28.61 6.86
C VAL A 523 -16.66 29.25 7.95
N VAL A 524 -15.44 29.67 7.63
CA VAL A 524 -14.49 30.22 8.62
C VAL A 524 -14.63 31.75 8.79
N GLY A 525 -15.23 32.44 7.82
CA GLY A 525 -15.28 33.91 7.78
C GLY A 525 -13.87 34.54 7.63
N PRO A 526 -13.77 35.80 7.20
CA PRO A 526 -12.48 36.48 7.15
C PRO A 526 -12.04 36.85 8.58
N GLY A 527 -11.37 35.93 9.27
CA GLY A 527 -10.54 36.25 10.44
C GLY A 527 -10.92 35.66 11.80
N LYS A 528 -11.87 34.71 11.92
CA LYS A 528 -12.16 34.08 13.22
C LYS A 528 -11.32 32.83 13.42
N GLY A 529 -10.43 32.87 14.42
CA GLY A 529 -9.72 31.69 14.91
C GLY A 529 -10.67 30.82 15.75
N VAL A 530 -10.27 29.57 15.98
CA VAL A 530 -11.04 28.57 16.76
C VAL A 530 -11.39 29.09 18.18
N ASP A 531 -10.61 30.02 18.73
CA ASP A 531 -10.84 30.62 20.04
C ASP A 531 -12.07 31.55 20.09
N ASP A 532 -12.57 32.06 18.96
CA ASP A 532 -13.72 32.98 18.91
C ASP A 532 -15.07 32.25 18.86
N GLU A 533 -15.12 30.99 18.41
CA GLU A 533 -16.34 30.18 18.45
C GLU A 533 -16.65 29.64 19.85
N GLU A 534 -15.63 29.36 20.67
CA GLU A 534 -15.83 29.02 22.10
C GLU A 534 -16.34 30.24 22.89
N LYS A 535 -15.82 31.45 22.62
CA LYS A 535 -16.31 32.69 23.24
C LYS A 535 -17.73 33.09 22.81
N GLY A 536 -18.14 32.73 21.60
CA GLY A 536 -19.49 32.98 21.10
C GLY A 536 -20.59 32.18 21.80
N LYS A 537 -20.25 31.07 22.47
CA LYS A 537 -21.21 30.27 23.24
C LYS A 537 -21.36 30.69 24.70
N GLU A 538 -20.41 31.45 25.26
CA GLU A 538 -20.55 32.04 26.60
C GLU A 538 -21.34 33.36 26.60
N ALA A 539 -21.61 33.96 25.43
CA ALA A 539 -22.31 35.24 25.30
C ALA A 539 -23.83 35.12 24.99
N CYS A 540 -24.40 33.92 25.04
CA CYS A 540 -25.83 33.68 24.81
C CYS A 540 -26.51 33.05 26.04
N GLY A 541 -26.23 33.63 27.22
CA GLY A 541 -27.13 33.58 28.36
C GLY A 541 -28.11 34.75 28.26
N ASP A 542 -29.33 34.55 28.72
CA ASP A 542 -30.44 35.50 28.75
C ASP A 542 -31.20 35.67 27.43
N VAL A 543 -32.20 34.82 27.19
CA VAL A 543 -33.62 35.23 27.08
C VAL A 543 -34.52 34.03 27.42
N LEU A 544 -35.04 34.01 28.65
CA LEU A 544 -36.30 33.33 28.98
C LEU A 544 -37.48 34.24 28.59
N PRO A 545 -38.62 33.67 28.22
CA PRO A 545 -39.89 34.04 28.88
C PRO A 545 -40.62 32.74 29.33
N VAL A 546 -40.98 32.55 30.61
CA VAL A 546 -42.21 33.08 31.26
C VAL A 546 -43.37 32.98 30.27
N VAL A 547 -44.11 31.87 30.17
CA VAL A 547 -45.16 31.29 31.04
C VAL A 547 -45.37 29.84 30.60
#